data_AF-A0A821N7A2-F1
#
_entry.id   AF-A0A821N7A2-F1
#
_cell.length_a   1.000
_cell.length_b   1.000
_cell.length_c   1.000
_cell.angle_alpha   90.00
_cell.angle_beta   90.00
_cell.angle_gamma   90.00
#
_symmetry.space_group_name_H-M   'P 1'
#
loop_
_entity.id
_entity.type
_entity.pdbx_description
1 polymer ?
#
loop_
_entity_poly.entity_id
_entity_poly.type
_entity_poly.pdbx_seq_one_letter_code
_entity_poly.pdbx_strand_id
1 'polypeptide(L)'
;MTHDPEKFDSMLLAMAQQHEGGVKDLLDTIVGFLARKTDFFVGGKEGEWEKVVKDTFYKHSAKAREEKEKIKRDKLEAEKRLKEIQQKKEQERLAKDFEPATVTELTDQEAENLQNDLEKNKQGKEEDGSGDSASNDPETSTVPDEEDDPKEKNKLKPNSGNGCDLENYRWTQTLEEVEVSQLILKAVIEYRFYVPICM
;
A
#
# COMPACT_ATOMS: atom_id res chain seq x y z
N MET A 1 -14.76 -38.20 -8.31
CA MET A 1 -13.52 -37.51 -8.71
C MET A 1 -13.87 -36.07 -9.01
N THR A 2 -13.64 -35.14 -8.09
CA THR A 2 -13.85 -33.71 -8.35
C THR A 2 -12.76 -33.24 -9.30
N HIS A 3 -13.14 -32.94 -10.54
CA HIS A 3 -12.22 -32.46 -11.56
C HIS A 3 -11.87 -31.00 -11.23
N ASP A 4 -10.62 -30.75 -10.86
CA ASP A 4 -10.11 -29.40 -10.65
C ASP A 4 -10.15 -28.64 -11.99
N PRO A 5 -10.91 -27.53 -12.10
CA PRO A 5 -11.01 -26.76 -13.33
C PRO A 5 -9.71 -26.04 -13.73
N GLU A 6 -8.82 -25.76 -12.78
CA GLU A 6 -7.61 -24.93 -13.00
C GLU A 6 -6.34 -25.77 -13.23
N LYS A 7 -6.45 -27.10 -13.13
CA LYS A 7 -5.32 -28.04 -13.23
C LYS A 7 -4.45 -27.83 -14.49
N PHE A 8 -5.06 -27.43 -15.60
CA PHE A 8 -4.37 -27.26 -16.88
C PHE A 8 -4.04 -25.80 -17.22
N ASP A 9 -4.39 -24.86 -16.35
CA ASP A 9 -4.23 -23.42 -16.63
C ASP A 9 -2.77 -23.05 -16.80
N SER A 10 -1.86 -23.64 -16.02
CA SER A 10 -0.42 -23.40 -16.16
C SER A 10 0.12 -23.83 -17.53
N MET A 11 -0.34 -24.96 -18.06
CA MET A 11 0.04 -25.46 -19.38
C MET A 11 -0.57 -24.61 -20.49
N LEU A 12 -1.86 -24.24 -20.36
CA LEU A 12 -2.55 -23.39 -21.32
C LEU A 12 -1.95 -21.98 -21.37
N LEU A 13 -1.55 -21.43 -20.22
CA LEU A 13 -0.88 -20.14 -20.12
C LEU A 13 0.50 -20.17 -20.77
N ALA A 14 1.28 -21.23 -20.52
CA ALA A 14 2.58 -21.41 -21.16
C ALA A 14 2.45 -21.49 -22.70
N MET A 15 1.44 -22.22 -23.19
CA MET A 15 1.13 -22.23 -24.63
C MET A 15 0.72 -20.84 -25.12
N ALA A 16 -0.16 -20.13 -24.42
CA ALA A 16 -0.61 -18.79 -24.82
C ALA A 16 0.53 -17.79 -24.94
N GLN A 17 1.52 -17.84 -24.05
CA GLN A 17 2.69 -16.95 -24.08
C GLN A 17 3.62 -17.22 -25.26
N GLN A 18 3.64 -18.45 -25.79
CA GLN A 18 4.48 -18.81 -26.94
C GLN A 18 3.86 -18.40 -28.29
N HIS A 19 2.58 -18.07 -28.34
CA HIS A 19 1.91 -17.65 -29.57
C HIS A 19 1.98 -16.13 -29.74
N GLU A 20 2.73 -15.66 -30.74
CA GLU A 20 2.89 -14.22 -31.02
C GLU A 20 1.60 -13.56 -31.51
N GLY A 21 0.72 -14.29 -32.22
CA GLY A 21 -0.61 -13.80 -32.63
C GLY A 21 -1.69 -13.89 -31.53
N GLY A 22 -1.30 -14.19 -30.30
CA GLY A 22 -2.16 -14.18 -29.12
C GLY A 22 -3.24 -15.26 -29.15
N VAL A 23 -4.44 -14.90 -28.68
CA VAL A 23 -5.53 -15.88 -28.43
C VAL A 23 -6.05 -16.52 -29.72
N LYS A 24 -6.02 -15.82 -30.85
CA LYS A 24 -6.51 -16.36 -32.13
C LYS A 24 -5.65 -17.54 -32.61
N ASP A 25 -4.33 -17.37 -32.55
CA ASP A 25 -3.38 -18.41 -32.96
C ASP A 25 -3.40 -19.59 -31.98
N LEU A 26 -3.54 -19.33 -30.67
CA LEU A 26 -3.72 -20.39 -29.68
C LEU A 26 -4.96 -21.24 -29.99
N LEU A 27 -6.07 -20.60 -30.32
CA LEU A 27 -7.30 -21.29 -30.70
C LEU A 27 -7.12 -22.12 -31.98
N ASP A 28 -6.44 -21.58 -32.99
CA ASP A 28 -6.15 -22.31 -34.23
C ASP A 28 -5.27 -23.55 -33.96
N THR A 29 -4.26 -23.43 -33.09
CA THR A 29 -3.43 -24.56 -32.66
C THR A 29 -4.26 -25.66 -31.99
N ILE A 30 -5.18 -25.30 -31.10
CA ILE A 30 -6.08 -26.25 -30.40
C ILE A 30 -7.03 -26.92 -31.41
N VAL A 31 -7.66 -26.13 -32.28
CA VAL A 31 -8.57 -26.63 -33.32
C VAL A 31 -7.84 -27.54 -34.29
N GLY A 32 -6.63 -27.17 -34.71
CA GLY A 32 -5.76 -27.99 -35.54
C GLY A 32 -5.32 -29.28 -34.86
N PHE A 33 -5.08 -29.25 -33.54
CA PHE A 33 -4.84 -30.47 -32.77
C PHE A 33 -6.06 -31.40 -32.79
N LEU A 34 -7.26 -30.87 -32.55
CA LEU A 34 -8.51 -31.65 -32.62
C LEU A 34 -8.67 -32.28 -34.01
N ALA A 35 -8.47 -31.52 -35.09
CA ALA A 35 -8.58 -32.04 -36.45
C ALA A 35 -7.57 -33.17 -36.78
N ARG A 36 -6.38 -33.16 -36.17
CA ARG A 36 -5.32 -34.15 -36.46
C ARG A 36 -5.30 -35.36 -35.54
N LYS A 37 -5.73 -35.20 -34.28
CA LYS A 37 -5.57 -36.20 -33.22
C LYS A 37 -6.89 -36.74 -32.68
N THR A 38 -8.01 -36.15 -33.07
CA THR A 38 -9.34 -36.61 -32.69
C THR A 38 -10.23 -36.71 -33.92
N ASP A 39 -11.36 -37.37 -33.76
CA ASP A 39 -12.43 -37.47 -34.74
C ASP A 39 -13.47 -36.35 -34.58
N PHE A 40 -13.15 -35.26 -33.87
CA PHE A 40 -14.13 -34.24 -33.47
C PHE A 40 -14.96 -33.65 -34.62
N PHE A 41 -14.34 -33.45 -35.79
CA PHE A 41 -15.03 -32.87 -36.96
C PHE A 41 -15.69 -33.89 -37.89
N VAL A 42 -15.33 -35.18 -37.80
CA VAL A 42 -15.72 -36.22 -38.77
C VAL A 42 -16.46 -37.41 -38.14
N GLY A 43 -16.32 -37.62 -36.83
CA GLY A 43 -16.89 -38.77 -36.11
C GLY A 43 -18.37 -38.61 -35.74
N GLY A 44 -18.90 -37.38 -35.76
CA GLY A 44 -20.29 -37.08 -35.39
C GLY A 44 -21.24 -36.87 -36.57
N LYS A 45 -22.49 -36.49 -36.26
CA LYS A 45 -23.44 -36.05 -37.30
C LYS A 45 -23.00 -34.70 -37.87
N GLU A 46 -23.34 -34.45 -39.13
CA GLU A 46 -23.05 -33.18 -39.80
C GLU A 46 -23.62 -32.00 -38.98
N GLY A 47 -22.76 -31.03 -38.65
CA GLY A 47 -23.10 -29.85 -37.84
C GLY A 47 -23.18 -30.06 -36.32
N GLU A 48 -22.91 -31.26 -35.80
CA GLU A 48 -22.90 -31.51 -34.35
C GLU A 48 -21.72 -30.81 -33.66
N TRP A 49 -20.54 -30.88 -34.27
CA TRP A 49 -19.33 -30.22 -33.78
C TRP A 49 -19.53 -28.70 -33.62
N GLU A 50 -20.29 -28.08 -34.52
CA GLU A 50 -20.55 -26.63 -34.50
C GLU A 50 -21.40 -26.24 -33.28
N LYS A 51 -22.41 -27.06 -32.95
CA LYS A 51 -23.25 -26.83 -31.77
C LYS A 51 -22.44 -26.94 -30.49
N VAL A 52 -21.61 -27.98 -30.38
CA VAL A 52 -20.76 -28.20 -29.19
C VAL A 52 -19.81 -27.03 -28.97
N VAL A 53 -19.16 -26.54 -30.03
CA VAL A 53 -18.27 -25.37 -29.94
C VAL A 53 -19.08 -24.14 -29.51
N LYS A 54 -20.17 -23.81 -30.20
CA LYS A 54 -20.99 -22.64 -29.88
C LYS A 54 -21.49 -22.67 -28.44
N ASP A 55 -22.10 -23.77 -28.01
CA ASP A 55 -22.66 -23.91 -26.66
C ASP A 55 -21.60 -23.73 -25.57
N THR A 56 -20.39 -24.28 -25.80
CA THR A 56 -19.27 -24.14 -24.87
C THR A 56 -18.81 -22.69 -24.76
N PHE A 57 -18.59 -22.00 -25.89
CA PHE A 57 -18.19 -20.59 -25.89
C PHE A 57 -19.26 -19.68 -25.27
N TYR A 58 -20.53 -19.88 -25.62
CA TYR A 58 -21.63 -19.08 -25.04
C TYR A 58 -21.75 -19.28 -23.53
N LYS A 59 -21.66 -20.53 -23.04
CA LYS A 59 -21.68 -20.84 -21.60
C LYS A 59 -20.57 -20.09 -20.83
N HIS A 60 -19.33 -20.13 -21.32
CA HIS A 60 -18.22 -19.46 -20.64
C HIS A 60 -18.28 -17.93 -20.81
N SER A 61 -18.74 -17.43 -21.97
CA SER A 61 -18.93 -15.99 -22.18
C SER A 61 -19.98 -15.38 -21.25
N ALA A 62 -21.08 -16.10 -20.99
CA ALA A 62 -22.13 -15.67 -20.08
C ALA A 62 -21.63 -15.59 -18.64
N LYS A 63 -20.88 -16.61 -18.18
CA LYS A 63 -20.24 -16.61 -16.87
C LYS A 63 -19.22 -15.48 -16.70
N ALA A 64 -18.34 -15.29 -17.68
CA ALA A 64 -17.34 -14.21 -17.63
C ALA A 64 -18.01 -12.82 -17.59
N ARG A 65 -19.12 -12.63 -18.30
CA ARG A 65 -19.90 -11.40 -18.26
C ARG A 65 -20.54 -11.19 -16.88
N GLU A 66 -21.15 -12.23 -16.32
CA GLU A 66 -21.76 -12.17 -14.99
C GLU A 66 -20.74 -11.84 -13.89
N GLU A 67 -19.59 -12.50 -13.91
CA GLU A 67 -18.50 -12.26 -12.96
C GLU A 67 -17.95 -10.83 -13.08
N LYS A 68 -17.75 -10.33 -14.30
CA LYS A 68 -17.35 -8.94 -14.54
C LYS A 68 -18.35 -7.94 -13.96
N GLU A 69 -19.65 -8.17 -14.16
CA GLU A 69 -20.71 -7.32 -13.60
C GLU A 69 -20.79 -7.43 -12.07
N LYS A 70 -20.53 -8.61 -11.49
CA LYS A 70 -20.43 -8.79 -10.04
C LYS A 70 -19.25 -8.01 -9.46
N ILE A 71 -18.05 -8.16 -10.03
CA ILE A 71 -16.85 -7.42 -9.62
C ILE A 71 -17.08 -5.91 -9.71
N LYS A 72 -17.76 -5.44 -10.76
CA LYS A 72 -18.08 -4.02 -10.92
C LYS A 72 -19.05 -3.51 -9.84
N ARG A 73 -20.08 -4.29 -9.50
CA ARG A 73 -21.01 -3.96 -8.40
C ARG A 73 -20.30 -3.93 -7.06
N ASP A 74 -19.51 -4.96 -6.76
CA ASP A 74 -18.76 -5.07 -5.51
C ASP A 74 -17.78 -3.88 -5.35
N LYS A 75 -17.09 -3.49 -6.44
CA LYS A 75 -16.21 -2.31 -6.44
C LYS A 75 -16.96 -1.00 -6.19
N LEU A 76 -18.12 -0.82 -6.82
CA LEU A 76 -18.94 0.39 -6.65
C LEU A 76 -19.54 0.49 -5.25
N GLU A 77 -19.93 -0.64 -4.65
CA GLU A 77 -20.41 -0.69 -3.28
C GLU A 77 -19.27 -0.41 -2.28
N ALA A 78 -18.09 -0.98 -2.49
CA ALA A 78 -16.92 -0.68 -1.66
C ALA A 78 -16.53 0.80 -1.71
N GLU A 79 -16.58 1.41 -2.89
CA GLU A 79 -16.31 2.85 -3.05
C GLU A 79 -17.35 3.72 -2.33
N LYS A 80 -18.65 3.37 -2.40
CA LYS A 80 -19.70 4.07 -1.66
C LYS A 80 -19.51 3.97 -0.15
N ARG A 81 -19.25 2.78 0.37
CA ARG A 81 -18.98 2.55 1.79
C ARG A 81 -17.78 3.37 2.27
N LEU A 82 -16.70 3.45 1.47
CA LEU A 82 -15.53 4.25 1.82
C LEU A 82 -15.86 5.75 1.86
N LYS A 83 -16.62 6.26 0.88
CA LYS A 83 -17.06 7.66 0.85
C LYS A 83 -17.95 8.01 2.04
N GLU A 84 -18.89 7.14 2.42
CA GLU A 84 -19.74 7.35 3.60
C GLU A 84 -18.92 7.41 4.91
N ILE A 85 -17.93 6.53 5.07
CA ILE A 85 -17.03 6.54 6.23
C ILE A 85 -16.21 7.84 6.26
N GLN A 86 -15.69 8.30 5.11
CA GLN A 86 -14.94 9.55 5.02
C GLN A 86 -15.80 10.76 5.36
N GLN A 87 -17.01 10.85 4.79
CA GLN A 87 -17.95 11.94 5.07
C GLN A 87 -18.38 11.97 6.54
N LYS A 88 -18.66 10.82 7.15
CA LYS A 88 -19.00 10.75 8.58
C LYS A 88 -17.85 11.21 9.47
N LYS A 89 -16.62 10.81 9.17
CA LYS A 89 -15.42 11.26 9.90
C LYS A 89 -15.18 12.76 9.75
N GLU A 90 -15.41 13.31 8.56
CA GLU A 90 -15.28 14.75 8.32
C GLU A 90 -16.36 15.55 9.05
N GLN A 91 -17.62 15.08 9.04
CA GLN A 91 -18.69 15.70 9.82
C GLN A 91 -18.42 15.65 11.32
N GLU A 92 -17.90 14.53 11.84
CA GLU A 92 -17.51 14.44 13.25
C GLU A 92 -16.37 15.40 13.59
N ARG A 93 -15.38 15.57 12.69
CA ARG A 93 -14.30 16.56 12.88
C ARG A 93 -14.87 17.97 12.91
N LEU A 94 -15.68 18.35 11.92
CA LEU A 94 -16.32 19.66 11.88
C LEU A 94 -17.22 19.90 13.11
N ALA A 95 -17.95 18.89 13.58
CA ALA A 95 -18.80 19.03 14.77
C ALA A 95 -17.99 19.25 16.05
N LYS A 96 -16.82 18.59 16.20
CA LYS A 96 -15.90 18.85 17.33
C LYS A 96 -15.26 20.23 17.24
N ASP A 97 -14.96 20.71 16.04
CA ASP A 97 -14.41 22.06 15.82
C ASP A 97 -15.48 23.15 16.02
N PHE A 98 -16.77 22.81 15.97
CA PHE A 98 -17.91 23.74 16.13
C PHE A 98 -18.55 23.70 17.52
N GLU A 99 -17.97 23.01 18.52
CA GLU A 99 -18.34 23.22 19.92
C GLU A 99 -18.13 24.70 20.25
N PRO A 100 -19.20 25.50 20.44
CA PRO A 100 -19.02 26.90 20.79
C PRO A 100 -18.34 26.93 22.16
N ALA A 101 -17.16 27.53 22.23
CA ALA A 101 -16.54 27.92 23.49
C ALA A 101 -17.64 28.60 24.32
N THR A 102 -18.15 27.88 25.31
CA THR A 102 -19.20 28.38 26.18
C THR A 102 -18.45 29.35 27.10
N VAL A 103 -18.37 30.61 26.67
CA VAL A 103 -17.89 31.71 27.51
C VAL A 103 -18.96 31.91 28.58
N THR A 104 -18.88 31.10 29.63
CA THR A 104 -19.46 31.42 30.92
C THR A 104 -18.72 32.66 31.41
N GLU A 105 -19.41 33.80 31.50
CA GLU A 105 -18.86 35.01 32.08
C GLU A 105 -18.45 34.70 33.53
N LEU A 106 -17.13 34.67 33.79
CA LEU A 106 -16.64 34.76 35.17
C LEU A 106 -17.06 36.13 35.70
N THR A 107 -17.82 36.12 36.79
CA THR A 107 -18.17 37.34 37.54
C THR A 107 -16.91 38.05 38.01
N ASP A 108 -16.87 39.38 37.90
CA ASP A 108 -15.72 40.29 38.16
C ASP A 108 -14.95 40.07 39.48
N GLN A 109 -15.51 39.31 40.42
CA GLN A 109 -14.97 39.07 41.76
C GLN A 109 -13.77 38.11 41.80
N GLU A 110 -13.60 37.24 40.79
CA GLU A 110 -12.50 36.25 40.78
C GLU A 110 -11.25 36.78 40.08
N ALA A 111 -11.39 37.78 39.20
CA ALA A 111 -10.29 38.46 38.53
C ALA A 111 -9.45 39.32 39.51
N GLU A 112 -10.10 39.90 40.52
CA GLU A 112 -9.45 40.74 41.55
C GLU A 112 -8.58 39.91 42.50
N ASN A 113 -8.95 38.65 42.76
CA ASN A 113 -8.15 37.73 43.56
C ASN A 113 -6.86 37.32 42.83
N LEU A 114 -6.91 37.14 41.51
CA LEU A 114 -5.74 36.75 40.72
C LEU A 114 -4.72 37.90 40.57
N GLN A 115 -5.17 39.15 40.54
CA GLN A 115 -4.29 40.33 40.53
C GLN A 115 -3.58 40.53 41.87
N ASN A 116 -4.27 40.32 42.98
CA ASN A 116 -3.68 40.42 44.33
C ASN A 116 -2.57 39.39 44.58
N ASP A 117 -2.69 38.19 44.01
CA ASP A 117 -1.67 37.15 44.15
C ASP A 117 -0.41 37.42 43.29
N LEU A 118 -0.57 38.11 42.15
CA LEU A 118 0.55 38.52 41.29
C LEU A 118 1.35 39.70 41.87
N GLU A 119 0.70 40.65 42.55
CA GLU A 119 1.41 41.77 43.19
C GLU A 119 2.22 41.34 44.42
N LYS A 120 1.73 40.36 45.21
CA LYS A 120 2.47 39.82 46.36
C LYS A 120 3.76 39.09 45.96
N ASN A 121 3.80 38.47 44.79
CA ASN A 121 4.96 37.70 44.35
C ASN A 121 6.07 38.57 43.70
N LYS A 122 5.80 39.86 43.45
CA LYS A 122 6.74 40.78 42.79
C LYS A 122 7.60 41.62 43.77
N GLN A 123 7.37 41.50 45.08
CA GLN A 123 8.13 42.22 46.13
C GLN A 123 9.22 41.39 46.83
N GLY A 124 9.52 40.17 46.35
CA GLY A 124 10.44 39.24 47.01
C GLY A 124 11.81 39.00 46.34
N LYS A 125 12.18 39.68 45.26
CA LYS A 125 13.44 39.42 44.55
C LYS A 125 14.06 40.69 43.95
N GLU A 126 14.70 41.46 44.80
CA GLU A 126 15.79 42.37 44.41
C GLU A 126 17.00 42.12 45.31
N GLU A 127 18.17 42.25 44.69
CA GLU A 127 19.55 42.25 45.23
C GLU A 127 20.40 40.97 45.12
N ASP A 128 21.34 41.06 44.17
CA ASP A 128 22.78 40.74 44.21
C ASP A 128 23.20 40.04 42.90
N GLY A 129 24.05 40.54 42.00
CA GLY A 129 24.96 41.69 42.02
C GLY A 129 26.24 41.32 41.26
N SER A 130 26.65 42.15 40.28
CA SER A 130 28.02 42.23 39.69
C SER A 130 28.45 41.12 38.70
N GLY A 131 29.13 41.34 37.57
CA GLY A 131 29.80 42.52 37.02
C GLY A 131 31.03 42.10 36.17
N ASP A 132 30.88 42.20 34.84
CA ASP A 132 31.87 42.57 33.80
C ASP A 132 32.95 41.62 33.20
N SER A 133 33.07 41.78 31.88
CA SER A 133 34.21 41.64 30.94
C SER A 133 34.69 40.29 30.36
N ALA A 134 34.28 40.11 29.09
CA ALA A 134 35.14 40.04 27.88
C ALA A 134 35.62 38.69 27.29
N SER A 135 35.13 38.45 26.06
CA SER A 135 35.81 37.87 24.87
C SER A 135 35.85 36.35 24.65
N ASN A 136 35.01 35.87 23.71
CA ASN A 136 35.34 35.17 22.45
C ASN A 136 34.35 34.05 22.09
N ASP A 137 33.72 34.20 20.92
CA ASP A 137 33.11 33.17 20.06
C ASP A 137 34.13 32.01 19.77
N PRO A 138 33.74 30.79 19.31
CA PRO A 138 32.46 30.40 18.70
C PRO A 138 31.90 29.01 19.14
N GLU A 139 30.84 28.58 18.45
CA GLU A 139 30.21 27.24 18.41
C GLU A 139 28.92 27.04 19.23
N THR A 140 27.82 27.19 18.48
CA THR A 140 26.44 26.93 18.90
C THR A 140 26.20 25.45 19.16
N SER A 141 25.96 25.18 20.44
CA SER A 141 25.28 23.98 20.93
C SER A 141 23.80 24.07 20.55
N THR A 142 23.25 23.03 19.92
CA THR A 142 21.80 22.78 19.94
C THR A 142 21.54 21.54 20.77
N VAL A 143 20.98 21.81 21.94
CA VAL A 143 20.37 20.90 22.93
C VAL A 143 19.39 19.90 22.30
N PRO A 144 19.27 18.69 22.87
CA PRO A 144 18.25 17.71 22.49
C PRO A 144 16.91 18.11 23.12
N ASP A 145 15.86 18.20 22.31
CA ASP A 145 14.49 18.40 22.80
C ASP A 145 13.72 17.07 22.63
N GLU A 146 13.44 16.45 23.78
CA GLU A 146 12.57 15.30 23.92
C GLU A 146 11.11 15.79 23.95
N GLU A 147 10.37 15.60 22.86
CA GLU A 147 8.91 15.53 22.90
C GLU A 147 8.45 14.15 22.40
N ASP A 148 8.25 13.22 23.34
CA ASP A 148 7.67 11.88 23.13
C ASP A 148 6.13 12.00 23.06
N ASP A 149 5.58 12.28 21.87
CA ASP A 149 4.15 12.16 21.61
C ASP A 149 3.76 10.67 21.48
N PRO A 150 2.91 10.11 22.35
CA PRO A 150 2.57 8.67 22.39
C PRO A 150 1.88 8.13 21.13
N LYS A 151 1.60 8.96 20.11
CA LYS A 151 1.07 8.54 18.79
C LYS A 151 2.14 8.32 17.72
N GLU A 152 3.38 8.73 17.92
CA GLU A 152 4.43 8.64 16.89
C GLU A 152 5.31 7.39 16.99
N LYS A 153 5.16 6.57 18.04
CA LYS A 153 5.96 5.35 18.29
C LYS A 153 5.93 4.28 17.20
N ASN A 154 5.00 4.35 16.24
CA ASN A 154 4.91 3.39 15.14
C ASN A 154 5.25 3.97 13.76
N LYS A 155 5.77 5.20 13.69
CA LYS A 155 6.19 5.82 12.42
C LYS A 155 7.71 5.90 12.38
N LEU A 156 8.32 5.28 11.36
CA LEU A 156 9.75 5.44 11.11
C LEU A 156 10.02 6.86 10.60
N LYS A 157 11.09 7.47 11.11
CA LYS A 157 11.57 8.77 10.65
C LYS A 157 11.91 8.68 9.16
N PRO A 158 11.35 9.55 8.30
CA PRO A 158 11.70 9.56 6.89
C PRO A 158 13.20 9.82 6.67
N ASN A 159 13.75 9.23 5.61
CA ASN A 159 15.10 9.53 5.17
C ASN A 159 15.14 10.88 4.43
N SER A 160 16.33 11.42 4.15
CA SER A 160 16.50 12.72 3.46
C SER A 160 15.87 12.78 2.06
N GLY A 161 15.51 11.64 1.47
CA GLY A 161 14.81 11.53 0.19
C GLY A 161 13.32 11.24 0.36
N ASN A 162 12.71 11.65 1.48
CA ASN A 162 11.28 11.46 1.81
C ASN A 162 10.78 10.00 1.72
N GLY A 163 11.69 9.03 1.83
CA GLY A 163 11.36 7.61 1.85
C GLY A 163 11.74 6.95 3.18
N CYS A 164 12.06 5.65 3.12
CA CYS A 164 12.38 4.86 4.31
C CYS A 164 13.58 3.95 4.08
N ASP A 165 14.37 3.76 5.14
CA ASP A 165 15.52 2.87 5.17
C ASP A 165 15.13 1.61 5.97
N LEU A 166 15.10 0.46 5.30
CA LEU A 166 14.83 -0.85 5.92
C LEU A 166 16.06 -1.76 5.77
N GLU A 167 16.08 -2.88 6.50
CA GLU A 167 17.25 -3.78 6.54
C GLU A 167 17.63 -4.37 5.17
N ASN A 168 16.64 -4.66 4.31
CA ASN A 168 16.86 -5.35 3.04
C ASN A 168 16.76 -4.43 1.81
N TYR A 169 16.18 -3.25 1.98
CA TYR A 169 16.02 -2.29 0.90
C TYR A 169 15.76 -0.89 1.45
N ARG A 170 16.16 0.10 0.68
CA ARG A 170 15.94 1.52 0.91
C ARG A 170 15.13 2.08 -0.24
N TRP A 171 14.24 3.02 0.02
CA TRP A 171 13.58 3.75 -1.05
C TRP A 171 13.53 5.24 -0.77
N THR A 172 13.46 6.01 -1.84
CA THR A 172 13.35 7.48 -1.86
C THR A 172 12.24 7.88 -2.82
N GLN A 173 11.64 9.04 -2.60
CA GLN A 173 10.49 9.51 -3.36
C GLN A 173 10.61 11.01 -3.66
N THR A 174 10.28 11.36 -4.91
CA THR A 174 9.96 12.73 -5.33
C THR A 174 8.48 12.82 -5.71
N LEU A 175 8.00 13.98 -6.15
CA LEU A 175 6.62 14.10 -6.64
C LEU A 175 6.37 13.32 -7.94
N GLU A 176 7.43 13.05 -8.70
CA GLU A 176 7.37 12.46 -10.04
C GLU A 176 7.70 10.96 -10.03
N GLU A 177 8.57 10.51 -9.12
CA GLU A 177 9.10 9.15 -9.13
C GLU A 177 9.44 8.57 -7.74
N VAL A 178 9.64 7.25 -7.70
CA VAL A 178 10.06 6.48 -6.53
C VAL A 178 11.22 5.58 -6.92
N GLU A 179 12.34 5.68 -6.21
CA GLU A 179 13.53 4.86 -6.42
C GLU A 179 13.66 3.81 -5.31
N VAL A 180 13.95 2.55 -5.67
CA VAL A 180 14.13 1.45 -4.71
C VAL A 180 15.50 0.82 -4.89
N SER A 181 16.29 0.82 -3.82
CA SER A 181 17.63 0.23 -3.73
C SER A 181 17.60 -1.01 -2.84
N GLN A 182 17.79 -2.20 -3.41
CA GLN A 182 17.83 -3.46 -2.66
C GLN A 182 19.28 -3.87 -2.35
N LEU A 183 19.55 -4.23 -1.09
CA LEU A 183 20.86 -4.75 -0.68
C LEU A 183 20.92 -6.25 -1.00
N ILE A 184 21.69 -6.63 -2.02
CA ILE A 184 21.92 -8.03 -2.36
C ILE A 184 23.16 -8.52 -1.60
N LEU A 185 22.97 -9.37 -0.59
CA LEU A 185 24.07 -10.13 0.00
C LEU A 185 24.58 -11.15 -1.03
N LYS A 186 25.79 -10.93 -1.56
CA LYS A 186 26.49 -11.92 -2.37
C LYS A 186 26.99 -13.04 -1.45
N ALA A 187 26.22 -14.11 -1.30
CA ALA A 187 26.72 -15.36 -0.75
C ALA A 187 27.70 -15.98 -1.78
N VAL A 188 28.98 -16.06 -1.42
CA VAL A 188 29.98 -16.81 -2.19
C VAL A 188 29.67 -18.30 -2.00
N ILE A 189 29.02 -18.90 -2.99
CA ILE A 189 28.81 -20.35 -3.01
C ILE A 189 30.05 -20.99 -3.65
N GLU A 190 31.03 -21.38 -2.83
CA GLU A 190 32.11 -22.26 -3.27
C GLU A 190 31.56 -23.69 -3.47
N TYR A 191 31.12 -24.03 -4.69
CA TYR A 191 30.96 -25.42 -5.09
C TYR A 191 32.31 -25.98 -5.54
N ARG A 192 33.01 -26.63 -4.62
CA ARG A 192 34.21 -27.41 -4.91
C ARG A 192 33.79 -28.76 -5.52
N PHE A 193 33.72 -28.84 -6.84
CA PHE A 193 33.51 -30.10 -7.56
C PHE A 193 34.70 -31.03 -7.33
N TYR A 194 34.47 -32.14 -6.63
CA TYR A 194 35.43 -33.24 -6.49
C TYR A 194 35.22 -34.20 -7.66
N VAL A 195 36.16 -34.24 -8.61
CA VAL A 195 36.20 -35.24 -9.67
C VAL A 195 37.17 -36.34 -9.23
N PRO A 196 36.70 -37.57 -8.88
CA PRO A 196 37.61 -38.67 -8.61
C PRO A 196 38.24 -39.13 -9.94
N ILE A 197 39.56 -38.99 -10.05
CA ILE A 197 40.36 -39.60 -11.12
C ILE A 197 40.51 -41.09 -10.75
N CYS A 198 39.94 -41.97 -11.57
CA CYS A 198 40.27 -43.40 -11.53
C CYS A 198 41.63 -43.61 -12.22
N MET A 199 42.57 -44.24 -11.50
CA MET A 199 43.73 -44.95 -12.03
C MET A 199 43.59 -46.43 -11.72
#